data_AF-A0A7X8SPL6-F1
#
_entry.id   AF-A0A7X8SPL6-F1
#
_cell.length_a   1.000
_cell.length_b   1.000
_cell.length_c   1.000
_cell.angle_alpha   90.00
_cell.angle_beta   90.00
_cell.angle_gamma   90.00
#
_symmetry.space_group_name_H-M   'P 1'
#
loop_
_entity.id
_entity.type
_entity.pdbx_description
1 polymer ?
#
loop_
_entity_poly.entity_id
_entity_poly.type
_entity_poly.pdbx_seq_one_letter_code
_entity_poly.pdbx_strand_id
1 'polypeptide(L)' 'MKKGRIVTIILAITVIIGQLTVVDYSNLSWKNNMGSFLGILSMILLILSTIFSIYKTQNKQEPL' A
#
# COMPACT_ATOMS: atom_id res chain seq x y z
N MET A 1 -13.02 -9.85 10.28
CA MET A 1 -11.92 -9.42 9.37
C MET A 1 -11.92 -7.93 8.98
N LYS A 2 -12.98 -7.14 9.23
CA LYS A 2 -13.04 -5.72 8.82
C LYS A 2 -12.01 -4.82 9.57
N LYS A 3 -11.80 -5.06 10.87
CA LYS A 3 -10.83 -4.31 11.69
C LYS A 3 -9.38 -4.49 11.23
N GLY A 4 -8.99 -5.71 10.87
CA GLY A 4 -7.63 -6.00 10.36
C GLY A 4 -7.35 -5.26 9.06
N ARG A 5 -8.30 -5.22 8.12
CA ARG A 5 -8.16 -4.49 6.85
C ARG A 5 -7.95 -2.98 7.06
N ILE A 6 -8.66 -2.39 8.01
CA ILE A 6 -8.50 -0.96 8.36
C ILE A 6 -7.10 -0.70 8.92
N VAL A 7 -6.63 -1.55 9.85
CA VAL A 7 -5.27 -1.44 10.41
C VAL A 7 -4.21 -1.58 9.33
N THR A 8 -4.37 -2.51 8.39
CA THR A 8 -3.46 -2.69 7.26
C THR A 8 -3.38 -1.45 6.36
N ILE A 9 -4.52 -0.81 6.07
CA ILE A 9 -4.55 0.42 5.27
C ILE A 9 -3.85 1.56 6.01
N ILE A 10 -4.14 1.75 7.30
CA ILE A 10 -3.50 2.78 8.13
C ILE A 10 -1.98 2.57 8.16
N LEU A 11 -1.53 1.34 8.41
CA LEU A 11 -0.11 1.00 8.44
C LEU A 11 0.56 1.28 7.08
N ALA A 12 -0.08 0.88 5.97
CA ALA A 12 0.45 1.13 4.63
C ALA A 12 0.62 2.62 4.35
N ILE A 13 -0.36 3.45 4.73
CA ILE A 13 -0.27 4.91 4.61
C ILE A 13 0.87 5.47 5.46
N THR A 14 1.00 5.04 6.73
CA THR A 14 2.09 5.46 7.60
C THR A 14 3.46 5.11 7.02
N VAL A 15 3.61 3.91 6.44
CA VAL A 15 4.87 3.49 5.81
C VAL A 15 5.17 4.31 4.56
N ILE A 16 4.17 4.63 3.73
CA ILE A 16 4.37 5.51 2.56
C ILE A 16 4.88 6.88 3.02
N ILE A 17 4.26 7.47 4.04
CA ILE A 17 4.72 8.76 4.60
C ILE A 17 6.16 8.63 5.11
N GLY A 18 6.49 7.57 5.84
CA GLY A 18 7.85 7.31 6.29
C GLY A 18 8.85 7.23 5.14
N GLN A 19 8.52 6.51 4.07
CA GLN A 19 9.39 6.41 2.89
C GLN A 19 9.59 7.78 2.22
N LEU A 20 8.54 8.61 2.13
CA LEU A 20 8.65 9.97 1.59
C LEU A 20 9.62 10.84 2.40
N THR A 21 9.70 10.68 3.72
CA THR A 21 10.66 11.46 4.53
C THR A 21 12.13 11.06 4.32
N VAL A 22 12.38 9.85 3.81
CA VAL A 22 13.72 9.30 3.60
C VAL A 22 14.16 9.45 2.14
N VAL A 23 13.25 9.79 1.23
CA VAL A 23 13.59 10.07 -0.18
C VAL A 23 14.52 11.28 -0.24
N ASP A 24 15.64 11.10 -0.92
CA ASP A 24 16.52 12.19 -1.32
C ASP A 24 15.93 12.90 -2.54
N TYR A 25 15.22 13.98 -2.28
CA TYR A 25 14.61 14.83 -3.31
C TYR A 25 15.62 15.64 -4.13
N SER A 26 16.86 15.80 -3.64
CA SER A 26 17.92 16.49 -4.38
C SER A 26 18.50 15.60 -5.49
N ASN A 27 18.45 14.28 -5.30
CA ASN A 27 18.89 13.29 -6.26
C ASN A 27 17.88 12.15 -6.37
N LEU A 28 16.87 12.35 -7.21
CA LEU A 28 15.80 11.37 -7.49
C LEU A 28 16.26 10.15 -8.31
N SER A 29 17.57 9.95 -8.48
CA SER A 29 18.09 8.78 -9.17
C SER A 29 17.58 7.50 -8.52
N TRP A 30 17.13 6.58 -9.38
CA TRP A 30 16.65 5.26 -8.96
C TRP A 30 17.66 4.54 -8.09
N LYS A 31 18.96 4.66 -8.39
CA LYS A 31 20.02 3.98 -7.63
C LYS A 31 20.09 4.43 -6.16
N ASN A 32 19.82 5.71 -5.89
CA ASN A 32 19.93 6.27 -4.53
C ASN A 32 18.64 6.05 -3.73
N ASN A 33 17.48 6.06 -4.40
CA ASN A 33 16.17 5.96 -3.76
C ASN A 33 15.45 4.62 -4.01
N MET A 34 16.17 3.60 -4.50
CA MET A 34 15.59 2.32 -4.91
C MET A 34 14.77 1.68 -3.78
N GLY A 35 15.29 1.74 -2.55
CA GLY A 35 14.60 1.24 -1.35
C GLY A 35 13.27 1.95 -1.12
N SER A 36 13.27 3.29 -1.15
CA SER A 36 12.06 4.08 -0.93
C SER A 36 11.04 3.90 -2.05
N PHE A 37 11.47 3.84 -3.31
CA PHE A 37 10.58 3.59 -4.46
C PHE A 37 9.96 2.20 -4.42
N LEU A 38 10.75 1.16 -4.13
CA LEU A 38 10.24 -0.20 -3.98
C LEU A 38 9.32 -0.32 -2.76
N GLY A 39 9.64 0.37 -1.66
CA GLY A 39 8.81 0.44 -0.47
C GLY A 39 7.44 1.06 -0.76
N ILE A 40 7.41 2.22 -1.42
CA ILE A 40 6.18 2.89 -1.83
C ILE A 40 5.39 2.00 -2.80
N LEU A 41 6.04 1.42 -3.81
CA LEU A 41 5.41 0.54 -4.79
C LEU A 41 4.77 -0.70 -4.14
N SER A 42 5.46 -1.32 -3.17
CA SER A 42 4.94 -2.44 -2.41
C SER A 42 3.68 -2.08 -1.62
N MET A 43 3.68 -0.91 -0.96
CA MET A 43 2.52 -0.45 -0.20
C MET A 43 1.32 -0.14 -1.10
N ILE A 44 1.55 0.41 -2.29
CA ILE A 44 0.49 0.62 -3.30
C ILE A 44 -0.13 -0.72 -3.71
N LEU A 45 0.70 -1.72 -4.04
CA LEU A 45 0.22 -3.06 -4.41
C LEU A 45 -0.57 -3.72 -3.27
N LEU A 46 -0.12 -3.53 -2.03
CA LEU A 46 -0.80 -4.06 -0.85
C LEU A 46 -2.19 -3.44 -0.66
N ILE A 47 -2.31 -2.12 -0.85
CA ILE A 47 -3.60 -1.42 -0.82
C ILE A 47 -4.53 -1.94 -1.93
N LEU A 48 -4.04 -2.05 -3.17
CA LEU A 48 -4.80 -2.57 -4.30
C LEU A 48 -5.28 -4.01 -4.06
N SER A 49 -4.40 -4.87 -3.55
CA SER A 49 -4.75 -6.25 -3.17
C SER A 49 -5.84 -6.28 -2.09
N THR A 50 -5.75 -5.38 -1.11
CA THR A 50 -6.76 -5.26 -0.05
C THR A 50 -8.12 -4.81 -0.61
N ILE A 51 -8.14 -3.83 -1.52
CA ILE A 51 -9.35 -3.37 -2.21
C ILE A 51 -9.96 -4.50 -3.04
N PHE A 52 -9.14 -5.20 -3.84
CA PHE A 52 -9.60 -6.32 -4.66
C PHE A 52 -10.17 -7.47 -3.80
N SER A 53 -9.52 -7.77 -2.66
CA SER A 53 -10.03 -8.74 -1.68
C SER A 53 -11.40 -8.36 -1.14
N ILE A 54 -11.63 -7.07 -0.85
CA ILE A 54 -12.92 -6.56 -0.40
C ILE A 54 -13.97 -6.74 -1.50
N TYR A 55 -13.67 -6.29 -2.71
CA TYR A 55 -14.58 -6.38 -3.86
C TYR A 55 -14.99 -7.84 -4.16
N LYS A 56 -14.02 -8.76 -4.21
CA LYS A 56 -14.28 -10.20 -4.37
C LYS A 56 -15.12 -10.79 -3.25
N THR A 57 -14.99 -10.28 -2.02
CA THR A 57 -15.81 -10.75 -0.89
C THR A 57 -17.26 -10.31 -1.04
N GLN A 58 -17.51 -9.11 -1.56
CA GLN A 58 -18.86 -8.57 -1.75
C GLN A 58 -19.60 -9.27 -2.89
N ASN A 59 -18.94 -9.52 -4.02
CA ASN A 59 -19.56 -10.24 -5.16
C ASN A 59 -19.84 -11.73 -4.90
N LYS A 60 -19.30 -12.31 -3.82
CA LYS A 60 -19.63 -13.68 -3.39
C LYS A 60 -20.89 -13.76 -2.51
N GLN A 61 -21.48 -12.63 -2.11
CA GLN A 61 -22.63 -12.57 -1.20
C GLN A 61 -23.95 -12.22 -1.89
N GLU A 62 -24.02 -12.18 -3.22
CA GLU A 62 -25.28 -12.26 -3.97
C GLU A 62 -25.61 -13.74 -4.21
N PRO A 63 -26.49 -14.39 -3.41
CA PRO A 63 -27.12 -15.63 -3.83
C PRO A 63 -28.13 -15.29 -4.92
N LEU A 64 -27.95 -15.92 -6.09
CA LEU A 64 -29.00 -16.10 -7.11
C LEU A 64 -30.20 -16.86 -6.52
#